data_AF-A0A1L8WHJ0-F1
#
_entry.id   AF-A0A1L8WHJ0-F1
#
_cell.length_a   1.000
_cell.length_b   1.000
_cell.length_c   1.000
_cell.angle_alpha   90.00
_cell.angle_beta   90.00
_cell.angle_gamma   90.00
#
_symmetry.space_group_name_H-M   'P 1'
#
loop_
_entity.id
_entity.type
_entity.pdbx_description
1 polymer ?
#
loop_
_entity_poly.entity_id
_entity_poly.type
_entity_poly.pdbx_seq_one_letter_code
_entity_poly.pdbx_strand_id
1 'polypeptide(L)'
;MKKMLFTGLLASTELFLLGGYASSNENSDTTSEKTSNGKKIINFWSFWGSGTRKEMIEEIISDYNQSQDKIQVNYKYQPRGDIWTKSLSAITAGNASDMIVQDISVAQRAQAQQAMNISKYVDKEAVKDFYP
;
A
#
# COMPACT_ATOMS: atom_id res chain seq x y z
N MET A 1 7.41 44.60 47.39
CA MET A 1 7.37 44.43 45.92
C MET A 1 7.48 42.95 45.57
N LYS A 2 6.38 42.30 45.18
CA LYS A 2 6.31 41.30 44.10
C LYS A 2 4.87 40.78 43.98
N LYS A 3 4.20 41.45 43.06
CA LYS A 3 3.00 41.22 42.24
C LYS A 3 2.15 39.96 42.49
N MET A 4 0.85 40.26 42.55
CA MET A 4 -0.31 39.40 42.66
C MET A 4 -0.70 38.75 41.32
N LEU A 5 -1.59 37.73 41.45
CA LEU A 5 -2.68 37.31 40.54
C LEU A 5 -2.29 36.71 39.17
N PHE A 6 -2.80 35.50 38.89
CA PHE A 6 -3.94 35.30 37.99
C PHE A 6 -4.48 33.87 38.11
N THR A 7 -5.72 33.76 38.60
CA THR A 7 -6.56 32.56 38.60
C THR A 7 -7.37 32.53 37.29
N GLY A 8 -7.37 31.41 36.59
CA GLY A 8 -8.32 31.07 35.51
C GLY A 8 -8.22 29.55 35.28
N LEU A 9 -9.12 28.73 35.82
CA LEU A 9 -10.49 28.40 35.39
C LEU A 9 -10.56 27.68 34.03
N LEU A 10 -10.73 26.35 34.14
CA LEU A 10 -11.41 25.37 33.28
C LEU A 10 -11.41 25.52 31.75
N ALA A 11 -10.89 24.50 31.07
CA ALA A 11 -11.64 23.74 30.06
C ALA A 11 -10.93 22.41 29.77
N SER A 12 -11.48 21.32 30.31
CA SER A 12 -11.20 19.93 29.94
C SER A 12 -11.78 19.65 28.55
N THR A 13 -10.96 19.14 27.62
CA THR A 13 -11.45 18.57 26.37
C THR A 13 -11.05 17.11 26.36
N GLU A 14 -12.03 16.25 26.67
CA GLU A 14 -11.97 14.80 26.55
C GLU A 14 -11.83 14.45 25.06
N LEU A 15 -10.74 13.77 24.70
CA LEU A 15 -10.60 13.19 23.36
C LEU A 15 -11.24 11.82 23.37
N PHE A 16 -12.34 11.71 22.63
CA PHE A 16 -13.17 10.53 22.43
C PHE A 16 -12.35 9.27 22.13
N LEU A 17 -12.43 8.30 23.04
CA LEU A 17 -12.17 6.89 22.77
C LEU A 17 -13.41 6.30 22.09
N LEU A 18 -13.32 5.99 20.80
CA LEU A 18 -14.26 5.06 20.17
C LEU A 18 -13.69 3.65 20.30
N GLY A 19 -14.27 2.91 21.25
CA GLY A 19 -14.16 1.47 21.34
C GLY A 19 -14.92 0.77 20.21
N GLY A 20 -14.39 -0.36 19.80
CA GLY A 20 -15.00 -1.30 18.88
C GLY A 20 -14.30 -2.65 18.99
N TYR A 21 -14.42 -3.31 20.14
CA TYR A 21 -14.14 -4.73 20.27
C TYR A 21 -15.46 -5.48 20.06
N ALA A 22 -15.56 -6.17 18.93
CA ALA A 22 -16.50 -7.27 18.73
C ALA A 22 -15.72 -8.40 18.04
N SER A 23 -15.57 -9.49 18.79
CA SER A 23 -15.06 -10.76 18.31
C SER A 23 -16.09 -11.40 17.39
N SER A 24 -15.71 -11.61 16.14
CA SER A 24 -16.28 -12.64 15.26
C SER A 24 -15.21 -13.02 14.25
N ASN A 25 -14.85 -14.29 14.30
CA ASN A 25 -13.82 -14.91 13.50
C ASN A 25 -14.35 -15.12 12.08
N GLU A 26 -14.13 -14.17 11.18
CA GLU A 26 -14.27 -14.35 9.73
C GLU A 26 -13.26 -13.42 9.04
N ASN A 27 -12.43 -14.03 8.20
CA ASN A 27 -11.60 -13.47 7.14
C ASN A 27 -11.36 -11.95 7.23
N SER A 28 -10.13 -11.53 7.48
CA SER A 28 -9.68 -10.15 7.34
C SER A 28 -9.85 -9.70 5.89
N ASP A 29 -11.07 -9.30 5.52
CA ASP A 29 -11.33 -8.55 4.31
C ASP A 29 -10.79 -7.16 4.60
N THR A 30 -9.53 -6.93 4.23
CA THR A 30 -8.96 -5.59 4.17
C THR A 30 -9.87 -4.81 3.23
N THR A 31 -10.76 -3.97 3.79
CA THR A 31 -11.68 -3.12 3.04
C THR A 31 -10.90 -2.37 1.97
N SER A 32 -10.90 -2.90 0.75
CA SER A 32 -10.13 -2.32 -0.33
C SER A 32 -10.77 -0.97 -0.65
N GLU A 33 -9.96 0.09 -0.63
CA GLU A 33 -10.44 1.42 -0.96
C GLU A 33 -11.12 1.39 -2.34
N LYS A 34 -12.25 2.08 -2.47
CA LYS A 34 -12.98 2.20 -3.73
C LYS A 34 -13.03 3.65 -4.16
N THR A 35 -12.96 3.85 -5.48
CA THR A 35 -13.24 5.16 -6.08
C THR A 35 -14.72 5.53 -5.90
N SER A 36 -15.07 6.81 -6.12
CA SER A 36 -16.46 7.28 -6.13
C SER A 36 -17.36 6.48 -7.07
N ASN A 37 -16.79 5.95 -8.15
CA ASN A 37 -17.49 5.18 -9.17
C ASN A 37 -17.46 3.67 -8.89
N GLY A 38 -17.03 3.25 -7.70
CA GLY A 38 -17.04 1.86 -7.25
C GLY A 38 -15.86 1.00 -7.68
N LYS A 39 -14.92 1.52 -8.50
CA LYS A 39 -13.70 0.79 -8.88
C LYS A 39 -12.87 0.44 -7.64
N LYS A 40 -12.33 -0.78 -7.56
CA LYS A 40 -11.35 -1.16 -6.54
C LYS A 40 -10.03 -0.44 -6.80
N ILE A 41 -9.43 0.14 -5.76
CA ILE A 41 -8.12 0.79 -5.86
C ILE A 41 -7.03 -0.26 -5.61
N ILE A 42 -6.00 -0.25 -6.45
CA ILE A 42 -4.78 -1.03 -6.29
C ILE A 42 -3.60 -0.05 -6.24
N ASN A 43 -2.98 0.06 -5.08
CA ASN A 43 -1.77 0.86 -4.88
C ASN A 43 -0.55 0.05 -5.34
N PHE A 44 0.19 0.61 -6.29
CA PHE A 44 1.35 -0.01 -6.90
C PHE A 44 2.60 0.83 -6.73
N TRP A 45 3.62 0.29 -6.06
CA TRP A 45 4.89 0.97 -5.82
C TRP A 45 6.02 0.38 -6.66
N SER A 46 6.84 1.25 -7.25
CA SER A 46 8.07 0.83 -7.93
C SER A 46 9.18 1.88 -7.81
N PHE A 47 10.41 1.47 -8.13
CA PHE A 47 11.56 2.37 -8.23
C PHE A 47 11.80 2.91 -9.65
N TRP A 48 10.82 2.78 -10.54
CA TRP A 48 10.87 3.27 -11.93
C TRP A 48 10.37 4.71 -12.02
N GLY A 49 11.19 5.64 -11.51
CA GLY A 49 10.82 7.06 -11.39
C GLY A 49 11.51 8.02 -12.36
N SER A 50 12.31 7.52 -13.30
CA SER A 50 13.08 8.39 -14.21
C SER A 50 13.21 7.84 -15.63
N GLY A 51 13.33 8.78 -16.58
CA GLY A 51 13.50 8.53 -18.01
C GLY A 51 12.40 7.66 -18.60
N THR A 52 12.76 6.88 -19.62
CA THR A 52 11.86 5.99 -20.35
C THR A 52 11.11 5.02 -19.44
N ARG A 53 11.73 4.53 -18.35
CA ARG A 53 11.04 3.61 -17.44
C ARG A 53 9.85 4.24 -16.72
N LYS A 54 9.92 5.54 -16.43
CA LYS A 54 8.80 6.27 -15.82
C LYS A 54 7.67 6.43 -16.85
N GLU A 55 8.02 6.91 -18.05
CA GLU A 55 7.06 7.13 -19.13
C GLU A 55 6.31 5.83 -19.46
N MET A 56 7.04 4.74 -19.66
CA MET A 56 6.45 3.44 -19.99
C MET A 56 5.54 2.90 -18.89
N ILE A 57 5.92 3.01 -17.60
CA ILE A 57 5.05 2.48 -16.54
C ILE A 57 3.79 3.32 -16.35
N GLU A 58 3.89 4.64 -16.54
CA GLU A 58 2.72 5.54 -16.49
C GLU A 58 1.77 5.25 -17.66
N GLU A 59 2.30 5.00 -18.86
CA GLU A 59 1.52 4.58 -20.04
C GLU A 59 0.82 3.23 -19.81
N ILE A 60 1.56 2.19 -19.40
CA ILE A 60 0.98 0.86 -19.10
C ILE A 60 -0.16 0.96 -18.09
N ILE A 61 0.01 1.77 -17.04
CA ILE A 61 -1.02 1.96 -16.00
C ILE A 61 -2.21 2.74 -16.54
N SER A 62 -1.98 3.75 -17.36
CA SER A 62 -3.04 4.51 -18.03
C SER A 62 -3.89 3.59 -18.91
N ASP A 63 -3.24 2.82 -19.78
CA ASP A 63 -3.90 1.89 -20.70
C ASP A 63 -4.69 0.83 -19.94
N TYR A 64 -4.11 0.25 -18.88
CA TYR A 64 -4.82 -0.71 -18.05
C TYR A 64 -6.05 -0.09 -17.36
N ASN A 65 -5.93 1.11 -16.81
CA ASN A 65 -7.05 1.81 -16.16
C ASN A 65 -8.17 2.20 -17.13
N GLN A 66 -7.84 2.43 -18.40
CA GLN A 66 -8.80 2.76 -19.48
C GLN A 66 -9.42 1.52 -20.11
N SER A 67 -8.71 0.39 -20.14
CA SER A 67 -9.17 -0.86 -20.75
C SER A 67 -10.35 -1.53 -20.01
N GLN A 68 -10.63 -1.12 -18.77
CA GLN A 68 -11.64 -1.73 -17.91
C GLN A 68 -12.23 -0.75 -16.87
N ASP A 69 -13.34 -1.16 -16.25
CA ASP A 69 -14.14 -0.36 -15.31
C ASP A 69 -14.14 -0.89 -13.86
N LYS A 70 -13.32 -1.90 -13.54
CA LYS A 70 -13.31 -2.61 -12.25
C LYS A 70 -12.22 -2.15 -11.29
N ILE A 71 -11.07 -1.75 -11.81
CA ILE A 71 -9.84 -1.47 -11.06
C ILE A 71 -9.30 -0.09 -11.43
N GLN A 72 -8.82 0.63 -10.41
CA GLN A 72 -8.02 1.85 -10.55
C GLN A 72 -6.64 1.57 -9.93
N VAL A 73 -5.61 1.52 -10.77
CA VAL A 73 -4.22 1.39 -10.31
C VAL A 73 -3.67 2.78 -10.01
N ASN A 74 -3.20 2.97 -8.77
CA ASN A 74 -2.54 4.17 -8.30
C ASN A 74 -1.04 3.92 -8.18
N TYR A 75 -0.27 4.55 -9.06
CA TYR A 75 1.19 4.42 -9.07
C TYR A 75 1.85 5.34 -8.05
N LYS A 76 2.85 4.83 -7.32
CA LYS A 76 3.71 5.64 -6.47
C LYS A 76 5.17 5.26 -6.66
N TYR A 77 5.97 6.20 -7.14
CA TYR A 77 7.42 6.04 -7.14
C TYR A 77 7.96 5.94 -5.71
N GLN A 78 8.90 5.04 -5.49
CA GLN A 78 9.71 4.91 -4.28
C GLN A 78 11.18 4.77 -4.65
N PRO A 79 12.11 5.51 -4.00
CA PRO A 79 13.54 5.30 -4.22
C PRO A 79 13.94 3.84 -3.99
N ARG A 80 14.78 3.28 -4.87
CA ARG A 80 15.21 1.87 -4.78
C ARG A 80 15.78 1.52 -3.40
N GLY A 81 16.56 2.43 -2.80
CA GLY A 81 17.16 2.21 -1.48
C GLY A 81 16.14 2.09 -0.34
N ASP A 82 14.93 2.59 -0.52
CA ASP A 82 13.95 2.73 0.56
C ASP A 82 12.70 1.87 0.38
N ILE A 83 12.36 1.47 -0.85
CA ILE A 83 11.04 0.92 -1.20
C ILE A 83 10.61 -0.23 -0.29
N TRP A 84 11.54 -1.12 0.06
CA TRP A 84 11.24 -2.28 0.89
C TRP A 84 11.17 -1.96 2.38
N THR A 85 12.04 -1.10 2.88
CA THR A 85 11.95 -0.62 4.27
C THR A 85 10.64 0.13 4.49
N LYS A 86 10.28 1.01 3.54
CA LYS A 86 9.02 1.74 3.55
C LYS A 86 7.81 0.83 3.42
N SER A 87 7.89 -0.24 2.62
CA SER A 87 6.85 -1.27 2.55
C SER A 87 6.59 -1.92 3.91
N LEU A 88 7.66 -2.36 4.59
CA LEU A 88 7.53 -2.98 5.92
C LEU A 88 6.94 -2.00 6.94
N SER A 89 7.37 -0.74 6.94
CA SER A 89 6.77 0.29 7.79
C SER A 89 5.29 0.54 7.46
N ALA A 90 4.93 0.54 6.18
CA ALA A 90 3.56 0.79 5.73
C ALA A 90 2.60 -0.36 6.09
N ILE A 91 3.09 -1.61 6.10
CA ILE A 91 2.34 -2.76 6.60
C ILE A 91 1.97 -2.56 8.07
N THR A 92 2.93 -2.19 8.92
CA THR A 92 2.67 -1.92 10.34
C THR A 92 1.75 -0.73 10.55
N ALA A 93 1.80 0.27 9.67
CA ALA A 93 0.94 1.45 9.71
C ALA A 93 -0.45 1.25 9.08
N GLY A 94 -0.75 0.07 8.52
CA GLY A 94 -2.03 -0.24 7.88
C GLY A 94 -2.26 0.50 6.55
N ASN A 95 -1.21 0.98 5.88
CA ASN A 95 -1.28 1.72 4.61
C ASN A 95 -0.31 1.15 3.55
N ALA A 96 -0.09 -0.16 3.59
CA ALA A 96 0.78 -0.86 2.64
C ALA A 96 0.29 -0.71 1.20
N SER A 97 1.24 -0.72 0.26
CA SER A 97 0.93 -0.94 -1.15
C SER A 97 0.39 -2.35 -1.35
N ASP A 98 -0.57 -2.52 -2.25
CA ASP A 98 -1.07 -3.83 -2.67
C ASP A 98 -0.04 -4.60 -3.50
N MET A 99 0.75 -3.87 -4.31
CA MET A 99 1.78 -4.44 -5.18
C MET A 99 3.07 -3.63 -5.12
N ILE A 100 4.21 -4.32 -5.09
CA ILE A 100 5.53 -3.69 -5.05
C ILE A 100 6.47 -4.43 -5.99
N VAL A 101 7.24 -3.68 -6.79
CA VAL A 101 8.33 -4.26 -7.58
C VAL A 101 9.45 -4.73 -6.64
N GLN A 102 9.71 -6.04 -6.67
CA GLN A 102 10.83 -6.67 -5.99
C GLN A 102 12.10 -6.66 -6.86
N ASP A 103 13.26 -6.78 -6.22
CA ASP A 103 14.50 -7.09 -6.93
C ASP A 103 14.91 -8.56 -6.71
N ILE A 104 16.14 -8.91 -7.08
CA ILE A 104 16.67 -10.27 -6.97
C ILE A 104 16.67 -10.83 -5.53
N SER A 105 16.46 -10.00 -4.51
CA SER A 105 16.29 -10.45 -3.11
C SER A 105 14.94 -11.12 -2.83
N VAL A 106 14.04 -11.25 -3.83
CA VAL A 106 12.69 -11.78 -3.66
C VAL A 106 12.63 -13.15 -2.97
N ALA A 107 13.62 -14.02 -3.19
CA ALA A 107 13.69 -15.33 -2.53
C ALA A 107 13.83 -15.21 -1.01
N GLN A 108 14.71 -14.32 -0.53
CA GLN A 108 14.90 -14.06 0.90
C GLN A 108 13.64 -13.46 1.53
N ARG A 109 12.95 -12.58 0.79
CA ARG A 109 11.69 -11.97 1.23
C ARG A 109 10.56 -12.98 1.32
N ALA A 110 10.47 -13.91 0.37
CA ALA A 110 9.51 -15.01 0.42
C ALA A 110 9.74 -15.90 1.65
N GLN A 111 11.00 -16.24 1.97
CA GLN A 111 11.35 -16.98 3.19
C GLN A 111 10.96 -16.23 4.46
N ALA A 112 11.10 -14.90 4.47
CA ALA A 112 10.68 -14.03 5.56
C ALA A 112 9.16 -13.73 5.58
N GLN A 113 8.36 -14.38 4.74
CA GLN A 113 6.91 -14.15 4.58
C GLN A 113 6.53 -12.71 4.18
N GLN A 114 7.45 -12.01 3.50
CA GLN A 114 7.27 -10.63 3.01
C GLN A 114 6.87 -10.56 1.53
N ALA A 115 6.69 -11.70 0.87
CA ALA A 115 6.21 -11.79 -0.50
C ALA A 115 5.19 -12.91 -0.62
N MET A 116 4.02 -12.59 -1.17
CA MET A 116 2.96 -13.57 -1.40
C MET A 116 3.34 -14.50 -2.56
N ASN A 117 3.15 -15.81 -2.39
CA ASN A 117 3.22 -16.73 -3.51
C ASN A 117 2.00 -16.53 -4.42
N ILE A 118 2.25 -16.02 -5.62
CA ILE A 118 1.22 -15.75 -6.64
C ILE A 118 1.11 -16.85 -7.70
N SER A 119 1.81 -17.98 -7.56
CA SER A 119 1.88 -19.02 -8.60
C SER A 119 0.52 -19.59 -8.98
N LYS A 120 -0.47 -19.54 -8.08
CA LYS A 120 -1.86 -19.95 -8.37
C LYS A 120 -2.61 -18.99 -9.30
N TYR A 121 -2.10 -17.77 -9.49
CA TYR A 121 -2.69 -16.74 -10.34
C TYR A 121 -1.94 -16.52 -11.65
N VAL A 122 -0.76 -17.11 -11.79
CA VAL A 122 0.06 -17.04 -13.00
C VAL A 122 -0.22 -18.27 -13.85
N ASP A 123 -0.46 -18.06 -15.15
CA ASP A 123 -0.60 -19.18 -16.09
C ASP A 123 0.70 -20.00 -16.11
N LYS A 124 0.59 -21.32 -15.95
CA LYS A 124 1.75 -22.24 -15.98
C LYS A 124 2.49 -22.17 -17.30
N GLU A 125 1.79 -21.86 -18.39
CA GLU A 125 2.41 -21.67 -19.70
C GLU A 125 3.19 -20.36 -19.76
N ALA A 126 2.67 -19.28 -19.16
CA ALA A 126 3.38 -17.99 -19.08
C ALA A 126 4.69 -18.08 -18.27
N VAL A 127 4.81 -19.03 -17.33
CA VAL A 127 6.06 -19.28 -16.60
C VAL A 127 7.22 -19.59 -17.55
N LYS A 128 6.95 -20.23 -18.70
CA LYS A 128 7.97 -20.60 -19.69
C LYS A 128 8.56 -19.39 -20.43
N ASP A 129 7.86 -18.26 -20.41
CA ASP A 129 8.29 -17.02 -21.07
C ASP A 129 9.23 -16.18 -20.19
N PHE A 130 9.37 -16.53 -18.90
CA PHE A 130 10.31 -15.87 -18.00
C PHE A 130 11.72 -16.47 -18.11
N TYR A 131 12.72 -15.66 -17.75
CA TYR A 131 14.09 -16.15 -17.61
C TYR A 131 14.15 -17.29 -16.58
N PRO A 132 14.85 -18.40 -16.89
CA PRO A 132 14.96 -19.56 -16.00
C PRO A 132 15.72 -19.26 -14.71
#